data_AF-A0A6J6NHL4-F1
#
_entry.id   AF-A0A6J6NHL4-F1
#
_cell.length_a   1.000
_cell.length_b   1.000
_cell.length_c   1.000
_cell.angle_alpha   90.00
_cell.angle_beta   90.00
_cell.angle_gamma   90.00
#
_symmetry.space_group_name_H-M   'P 1'
#
loop_
_entity.id
_entity.type
_entity.pdbx_description
1 polymer ?
#
loop_
_entity_poly.entity_id
_entity_poly.type
_entity_poly.pdbx_seq_one_letter_code
_entity_poly.pdbx_strand_id
1 'polypeptide(L)' 'MAKKNPSLTSFLLLSFGAAAFVGVLVFGGTRRPVESLIWAGATFIVALVGTATLALTVKDDQPAPDEPRLK' A
#
# COMPACT_ATOMS: atom_id res chain seq x y z
N MET A 1 14.27 -18.56 -11.94
CA MET A 1 14.08 -17.41 -11.03
C MET A 1 12.59 -17.12 -10.99
N ALA A 2 11.91 -17.46 -9.90
CA ALA A 2 10.45 -17.24 -9.80
C ALA A 2 10.17 -15.73 -9.85
N LYS A 3 9.43 -15.29 -10.87
CA LYS A 3 8.95 -13.92 -11.02
C LYS A 3 8.01 -13.65 -9.84
N LYS A 4 8.53 -13.11 -8.75
CA LYS A 4 7.71 -12.72 -7.60
C LYS A 4 7.08 -11.39 -7.96
N ASN A 5 5.95 -11.45 -8.65
CA ASN A 5 5.03 -10.32 -8.82
C ASN A 5 4.95 -9.63 -7.44
N PRO A 6 5.05 -8.28 -7.33
CA PRO A 6 4.97 -7.59 -6.04
C PRO A 6 3.59 -7.86 -5.44
N SER A 7 3.50 -8.99 -4.75
CA SER A 7 2.28 -9.69 -4.42
C SER A 7 1.74 -9.00 -3.19
N LEU A 8 0.56 -8.39 -3.30
CA LEU A 8 -0.42 -8.06 -2.24
C LEU A 8 0.13 -7.78 -0.82
N THR A 9 0.83 -8.74 -0.22
CA THR A 9 1.71 -8.62 0.94
C THR A 9 2.54 -7.32 0.98
N SER A 10 3.17 -6.89 -0.11
CA SER A 10 3.96 -5.63 -0.11
C SER A 10 3.08 -4.40 0.13
N PHE A 11 1.92 -4.34 -0.52
CA PHE A 11 0.95 -3.26 -0.32
C PHE A 11 0.39 -3.30 1.10
N LEU A 12 -0.02 -4.47 1.58
CA LEU A 12 -0.52 -4.67 2.94
C LEU A 12 0.49 -4.25 4.02
N LEU A 13 1.77 -4.64 3.89
CA LEU A 13 2.82 -4.26 4.83
C LEU A 13 3.06 -2.75 4.82
N LEU A 14 3.06 -2.13 3.63
CA LEU A 14 3.23 -0.69 3.49
C LEU A 14 2.06 0.08 4.12
N SER A 15 0.82 -0.33 3.84
CA SER A 15 -0.38 0.28 4.42
C SER A 15 -0.43 0.10 5.94
N PHE A 16 -0.05 -1.08 6.44
CA PHE A 16 -0.01 -1.38 7.86
C PHE A 16 1.07 -0.56 8.58
N GLY A 17 2.26 -0.43 7.99
CA GLY A 17 3.32 0.43 8.53
C GLY A 17 2.90 1.89 8.60
N ALA A 18 2.25 2.40 7.55
CA ALA A 18 1.71 3.77 7.54
C ALA A 18 0.63 3.98 8.62
N ALA A 19 -0.28 3.03 8.78
CA ALA A 19 -1.32 3.08 9.80
C ALA A 19 -0.75 3.05 11.23
N ALA A 20 0.26 2.20 11.49
CA ALA A 20 0.92 2.15 12.77
C ALA A 20 1.65 3.46 13.09
N PHE A 21 2.34 4.04 12.11
CA PHE A 21 3.02 5.33 12.26
C PHE A 21 2.04 6.46 12.62
N VAL A 22 0.92 6.58 11.89
CA VAL A 22 -0.09 7.59 12.18
C VAL A 22 -0.81 7.33 13.49
N GLY A 23 -1.10 6.07 13.84
CA GLY A 23 -1.68 5.71 15.12
C GLY A 23 -0.84 6.17 16.31
N VAL A 24 0.49 5.98 16.25
CA VAL A 24 1.42 6.46 17.29
C VAL A 24 1.44 8.00 17.35
N LEU A 25 1.43 8.67 16.20
CA LEU A 25 1.40 10.13 16.10
C LEU A 25 0.14 10.71 16.76
N VAL A 26 -1.03 10.17 16.42
CA VAL A 26 -2.32 10.63 16.95
C VAL A 26 -2.44 10.30 18.43
N PHE A 27 -1.95 9.14 18.87
CA PHE A 27 -1.90 8.79 20.29
C PHE A 27 -1.02 9.75 21.10
N GLY A 28 0.14 10.13 20.57
CA GLY A 28 1.02 11.13 21.19
C GLY A 28 0.38 12.51 21.32
N GLY A 29 -0.41 12.92 20.31
CA GLY A 29 -1.08 14.23 20.29
C GLY A 29 -2.36 14.31 21.13
N THR A 30 -3.20 13.28 21.10
CA THR A 30 -4.52 13.28 21.77
C THR A 30 -4.49 12.67 23.17
N ARG A 31 -3.55 11.74 23.44
CA ARG A 31 -3.52 10.86 24.63
C ARG A 31 -4.84 10.11 24.88
N ARG A 32 -5.67 9.97 23.84
CA ARG A 32 -6.96 9.29 23.87
C ARG A 32 -6.86 8.00 23.05
N PRO A 33 -6.84 6.82 23.71
CA PRO A 33 -6.57 5.56 23.00
C PRO A 33 -7.65 5.23 21.96
N VAL A 34 -8.93 5.45 22.29
CA VAL A 34 -10.06 5.17 21.38
C VAL A 34 -9.99 6.04 20.13
N GLU A 35 -9.75 7.34 20.30
CA GLU A 35 -9.68 8.29 19.19
C GLU A 35 -8.48 8.00 18.28
N SER A 36 -7.32 7.67 18.88
CA SER A 36 -6.12 7.28 18.12
C SER A 36 -6.32 6.01 17.29
N LEU A 37 -7.09 5.05 17.79
CA LEU A 37 -7.36 3.80 17.09
C LEU A 37 -8.29 4.01 15.89
N ILE A 38 -9.29 4.89 16.03
CA ILE A 38 -10.18 5.27 14.92
C ILE A 38 -9.38 5.94 13.80
N TRP A 39 -8.49 6.88 14.14
CA TRP A 39 -7.63 7.54 13.15
C TRP A 39 -6.63 6.59 12.51
N ALA A 40 -6.00 5.70 13.28
CA ALA A 40 -5.11 4.67 12.73
C ALA A 40 -5.86 3.78 11.72
N GLY A 41 -7.08 3.35 12.05
CA GLY A 41 -7.94 2.57 11.15
C GLY A 41 -8.34 3.35 9.90
N ALA A 42 -8.71 4.63 10.04
CA ALA A 42 -9.05 5.48 8.90
C ALA A 42 -7.85 5.64 7.94
N THR A 43 -6.66 5.92 8.47
CA THR A 43 -5.44 6.02 7.67
C THR A 43 -5.09 4.70 6.97
N PHE A 44 -5.26 3.56 7.64
CA PHE A 44 -5.04 2.25 7.03
C PHE A 44 -5.89 2.06 5.77
N ILE A 45 -7.19 2.37 5.88
CA ILE A 45 -8.14 2.24 4.76
C ILE A 45 -7.73 3.16 3.62
N VAL A 46 -7.45 4.44 3.89
CA VAL A 46 -7.08 5.42 2.87
C VAL A 46 -5.78 5.01 2.16
N ALA A 47 -4.77 4.56 2.92
CA ALA A 47 -3.50 4.12 2.35
C ALA A 47 -3.65 2.85 1.50
N LEU A 48 -4.44 1.88 1.96
CA LEU A 48 -4.68 0.63 1.22
C LEU A 48 -5.43 0.92 -0.09
N VAL A 49 -6.52 1.68 -0.04
CA VAL A 49 -7.28 2.05 -1.24
C VAL A 49 -6.42 2.89 -2.20
N GLY A 50 -5.67 3.88 -1.68
CA GLY A 50 -4.82 4.72 -2.50
C GLY A 50 -3.72 3.94 -3.22
N THR A 51 -3.03 3.05 -2.52
CA THR A 51 -1.98 2.20 -3.11
C THR A 51 -2.55 1.18 -4.09
N ALA A 52 -3.71 0.58 -3.80
CA ALA A 52 -4.40 -0.32 -4.72
C ALA A 52 -4.85 0.40 -6.00
N THR A 53 -5.36 1.63 -5.88
CA THR A 53 -5.78 2.43 -7.04
C THR A 53 -4.59 2.79 -7.92
N LEU A 54 -3.46 3.16 -7.31
CA LEU A 54 -2.20 3.39 -8.03
C LEU A 54 -1.72 2.11 -8.74
N ALA A 55 -1.77 0.97 -8.05
CA ALA A 55 -1.37 -0.31 -8.60
C ALA A 55 -2.25 -0.77 -9.78
N LEU A 56 -3.54 -0.42 -9.78
CA LEU A 56 -4.44 -0.68 -10.91
C LEU A 56 -4.28 0.33 -12.05
N THR A 57 -3.79 1.55 -11.76
CA THR A 57 -3.61 2.61 -12.76
C THR A 57 -2.32 2.41 -13.56
N VAL A 58 -1.28 1.86 -12.94
CA VAL A 58 -0.05 1.48 -13.66
C VAL A 58 -0.34 0.22 -14.45
N LYS A 59 -0.41 0.37 -15.78
CA LYS A 59 -0.45 -0.76 -16.69
C LYS A 59 0.92 -1.43 -16.62
N ASP A 60 0.98 -2.65 -16.08
CA ASP A 60 2.18 -3.46 -16.24
C ASP A 60 2.38 -3.65 -17.74
N ASP A 61 3.45 -3.08 -18.31
CA ASP A 61 3.88 -3.36 -19.67
C ASP A 61 4.22 -4.86 -19.72
N GLN A 62 3.22 -5.68 -20.02
CA GLN A 62 3.45 -7.04 -20.47
C GLN A 62 4.11 -6.88 -21.84
N PRO A 63 5.38 -7.27 -22.01
CA PRO A 63 5.98 -7.25 -23.33
C PRO A 63 5.11 -8.15 -24.20
N ALA A 64 4.54 -7.54 -25.23
CA ALA A 64 3.65 -8.21 -26.15
C ALA A 64 4.47 -9.35 -26.79
N PRO A 65 3.92 -10.59 -26.92
CA PRO A 65 4.62 -11.71 -27.57
C PRO A 65 5.12 -11.41 -29.00
N ASP A 66 4.62 -10.32 -29.58
CA ASP A 66 4.81 -9.79 -30.91
C ASP A 66 5.84 -8.63 -30.99
N GLU A 67 6.45 -8.19 -29.90
CA GLU A 67 7.57 -7.24 -30.00
C GLU A 67 8.82 -7.95 -30.57
N PRO A 68 9.36 -7.50 -31.72
CA PRO A 68 10.49 -8.14 -32.35
C PRO A 68 11.72 -7.87 -31.50
N ARG A 69 12.27 -8.94 -30.92
CA ARG A 69 13.53 -8.91 -30.17
C ARG A 69 14.63 -8.35 -31.08
N LEU A 70 15.06 -7.11 -30.84
CA LEU A 70 16.30 -6.61 -31.41
C LEU A 70 17.43 -7.52 -30.91
N LYS A 71 18.09 -8.16 -31.88
CA LYS A 71 19.23 -9.07 -31.72
C LYS A 71 20.38 -8.38 -31.01
#